data_AF-A0A9W6X9I8-F1
#
_entry.id   AF-A0A9W6X9I8-F1
#
_cell.length_a   1.000
_cell.length_b   1.000
_cell.length_c   1.000
_cell.angle_alpha   90.00
_cell.angle_beta   90.00
_cell.angle_gamma   90.00
#
_symmetry.space_group_name_H-M   'P 1'
#
loop_
_entity.id
_entity.type
_entity.pdbx_description
1 polymer ?
#
loop_
_entity_poly.entity_id
_entity_poly.type
_entity_poly.pdbx_seq_one_letter_code
_entity_poly.pdbx_strand_id
1 'polypeptide(L)'
;MSDAELWAKANEILKRTRGSDESVSVAWVHRFKKRHGLHRSQLRRAAAAAANEAADVAAEQALQVGDKRSAAVGAELELAPPKKRPALAASDAAAAASEAAAGHRAHFVSAEDVLLLTQVLAVQPWGFPYAMDGWQQVVQRLRADGSFRLEKTAGACQARVNLLLAHMRAGNMVALRKAGTEDEFDRKCALIREVAAQMEAHGGVHSADTLSSGLSVVAPVGVQDPVASVIMPDLAQERERIAQRRLELMERKLERELAAQKRHSEEQVSRLEKLHREQQKIQQEQHAQLLGTIQQQQAMMLELIKSLAPAPAPTSNQSQSL
;
A
#
# COMPACT_ATOMS: atom_id res chain seq x y z
N MET A 1 16.72 15.65 3.21
CA MET A 1 16.16 14.88 4.33
C MET A 1 15.87 13.46 3.87
N SER A 2 16.10 12.45 4.70
CA SER A 2 15.57 11.12 4.45
C SER A 2 14.07 11.05 4.74
N ASP A 3 13.41 10.04 4.17
CA ASP A 3 12.01 9.71 4.44
C ASP A 3 11.77 9.50 5.95
N ALA A 4 12.71 8.88 6.66
CA ALA A 4 12.61 8.64 8.10
C ALA A 4 12.61 9.94 8.93
N GLU A 5 13.47 10.91 8.61
CA GLU A 5 13.48 12.23 9.27
C GLU A 5 12.15 12.97 9.07
N LEU A 6 11.52 12.81 7.91
CA LEU A 6 10.28 13.50 7.56
C LEU A 6 9.10 12.96 8.40
N TRP A 7 8.97 11.65 8.56
CA TRP A 7 7.97 11.06 9.46
C TRP A 7 8.30 11.26 10.94
N ALA A 8 9.58 11.35 11.30
CA ALA A 8 9.99 11.73 12.66
C ALA A 8 9.50 13.16 13.01
N LYS A 9 9.76 14.15 12.15
CA LYS A 9 9.24 15.52 12.34
C LYS A 9 7.71 15.58 12.30
N ALA A 10 7.05 14.80 11.43
CA ALA A 10 5.58 14.76 11.41
C ALA A 10 4.99 14.26 12.76
N ASN A 11 5.59 13.23 13.35
CA ASN A 11 5.21 12.74 14.68
C ASN A 11 5.60 13.70 15.81
N GLU A 12 6.69 14.44 15.68
CA GLU A 12 7.09 15.52 16.60
C GLU A 12 6.07 16.67 16.62
N ILE A 13 5.56 17.06 15.43
CA ILE A 13 4.54 18.10 15.26
C ILE A 13 3.18 17.62 15.81
N LEU A 14 2.77 16.39 15.52
CA LEU A 14 1.53 15.81 16.05
C LEU A 14 1.55 15.75 17.59
N LYS A 15 2.65 15.30 18.19
CA LYS A 15 2.79 15.28 19.66
C LYS A 15 2.70 16.67 20.30
N ARG A 16 3.21 17.71 19.63
CA ARG A 16 3.05 19.11 20.09
C ARG A 16 1.64 19.68 19.91
N THR A 17 0.81 19.12 19.03
CA THR A 17 -0.47 19.74 18.61
C THR A 17 -1.72 18.97 19.00
N ARG A 18 -1.63 17.65 19.22
CA ARG A 18 -2.76 16.77 19.57
C ARG A 18 -2.47 15.81 20.75
N GLY A 19 -1.28 15.89 21.34
CA GLY A 19 -0.89 15.14 22.55
C GLY A 19 -0.05 13.88 22.28
N SER A 20 0.45 13.27 23.35
CA SER A 20 1.44 12.17 23.30
C SER A 20 0.97 10.92 22.56
N ASP A 21 -0.33 10.64 22.62
CA ASP A 21 -0.93 9.37 22.21
C ASP A 21 -1.22 9.28 20.70
N GLU A 22 -1.36 10.43 20.03
CA GLU A 22 -1.45 10.47 18.57
C GLU A 22 -0.06 10.40 17.94
N SER A 23 0.25 9.25 17.31
CA SER A 23 1.43 9.11 16.44
C SER A 23 1.11 8.30 15.19
N VAL A 24 1.68 8.72 14.06
CA VAL A 24 1.56 8.01 12.79
C VAL A 24 2.45 6.76 12.85
N SER A 25 1.82 5.60 13.02
CA SER A 25 2.52 4.32 13.00
C SER A 25 3.18 4.05 11.64
N VAL A 26 4.35 3.40 11.65
CA VAL A 26 5.05 2.97 10.42
C VAL A 26 4.15 2.09 9.54
N ALA A 27 3.28 1.28 10.16
CA ALA A 27 2.28 0.46 9.47
C ALA A 27 1.16 1.27 8.79
N TRP A 28 0.87 2.51 9.23
CA TRP A 28 0.01 3.45 8.52
C TRP A 28 0.76 4.06 7.33
N VAL A 29 1.97 4.59 7.55
CA VAL A 29 2.81 5.21 6.49
C VAL A 29 3.04 4.24 5.32
N HIS A 30 3.35 2.98 5.62
CA HIS A 30 3.55 1.93 4.62
C HIS A 30 2.27 1.63 3.82
N ARG A 31 1.10 1.59 4.48
CA ARG A 31 -0.20 1.39 3.82
C ARG A 31 -0.61 2.61 2.97
N PHE A 32 -0.39 3.82 3.46
CA PHE A 32 -0.59 5.07 2.70
C PHE A 32 0.25 5.07 1.43
N LYS A 33 1.58 4.89 1.53
CA LYS A 33 2.48 4.84 0.36
C LYS A 33 2.10 3.76 -0.65
N LYS A 34 1.69 2.58 -0.18
CA LYS A 34 1.24 1.48 -1.06
C LYS A 34 -0.09 1.78 -1.76
N ARG A 35 -0.99 2.55 -1.13
CA ARG A 35 -2.27 2.99 -1.72
C ARG A 35 -2.09 4.09 -2.77
N HIS A 36 -1.15 5.00 -2.55
CA HIS A 36 -0.95 6.20 -3.39
C HIS A 36 0.27 6.10 -4.34
N GLY A 37 0.71 4.90 -4.73
CA GLY A 37 1.81 4.68 -5.69
C GLY A 37 3.23 5.03 -5.20
N LEU A 38 3.34 5.78 -4.11
CA LEU A 38 4.58 6.29 -3.49
C LEU A 38 5.43 5.22 -2.79
N HIS A 39 5.09 3.93 -2.90
CA HIS A 39 5.91 2.87 -2.30
C HIS A 39 7.20 2.61 -3.11
N ARG A 40 8.31 2.30 -2.43
CA ARG A 40 9.64 2.08 -3.06
C ARG A 40 9.70 0.87 -4.01
N SER A 41 8.65 0.05 -4.10
CA SER A 41 8.47 -1.01 -5.12
C SER A 41 7.39 -0.71 -6.18
N GLN A 42 6.62 0.35 -6.02
CA GLN A 42 5.80 0.94 -7.09
C GLN A 42 6.67 1.94 -7.87
N LEU A 43 7.32 2.89 -7.19
CA LEU A 43 8.26 3.83 -7.78
C LEU A 43 9.39 3.14 -8.58
N ARG A 44 9.97 2.04 -8.08
CA ARG A 44 10.97 1.27 -8.85
C ARG A 44 10.40 0.56 -10.08
N ARG A 45 9.12 0.16 -10.06
CA ARG A 45 8.48 -0.45 -11.25
C ARG A 45 8.04 0.61 -12.25
N ALA A 46 7.62 1.79 -11.81
CA ALA A 46 7.40 2.94 -12.68
C ALA A 46 8.71 3.40 -13.34
N ALA A 47 9.81 3.48 -12.58
CA ALA A 47 11.13 3.81 -13.12
C ALA A 47 11.67 2.74 -14.09
N ALA A 48 11.44 1.45 -13.80
CA ALA A 48 11.81 0.35 -14.71
C ALA A 48 10.93 0.31 -15.97
N ALA A 49 9.63 0.59 -15.85
CA ALA A 49 8.73 0.71 -16.99
C ALA A 49 9.14 1.90 -17.88
N ALA A 50 9.37 3.09 -17.30
CA ALA A 50 9.84 4.26 -18.05
C ALA A 50 11.24 4.05 -18.67
N ALA A 51 12.11 3.26 -18.03
CA ALA A 51 13.41 2.88 -18.62
C ALA A 51 13.27 1.90 -19.78
N ASN A 52 12.31 0.97 -19.72
CA ASN A 52 11.98 0.08 -20.84
C ASN A 52 11.29 0.86 -21.98
N GLU A 53 10.30 1.70 -21.68
CA GLU A 53 9.63 2.57 -22.67
C GLU A 53 10.65 3.50 -23.37
N ALA A 54 11.61 4.05 -22.63
CA ALA A 54 12.71 4.82 -23.21
C ALA A 54 13.66 3.96 -24.08
N ALA A 55 13.86 2.68 -23.74
CA ALA A 55 14.67 1.76 -24.53
C ALA A 55 13.93 1.29 -25.80
N ASP A 56 12.62 1.05 -25.73
CA ASP A 56 11.78 0.67 -26.86
C ASP A 56 11.64 1.86 -27.85
N VAL A 57 11.43 3.08 -27.34
CA VAL A 57 11.43 4.31 -28.18
C VAL A 57 12.82 4.56 -28.79
N ALA A 58 13.91 4.28 -28.08
CA ALA A 58 15.26 4.34 -28.64
C ALA A 58 15.51 3.24 -29.70
N ALA A 59 14.90 2.06 -29.55
CA ALA A 59 15.00 0.97 -30.53
C ALA A 59 14.20 1.28 -31.82
N GLU A 60 13.00 1.84 -31.72
CA GLU A 60 12.25 2.32 -32.90
C GLU A 60 12.98 3.47 -33.61
N GLN A 61 13.61 4.39 -32.88
CA GLN A 61 14.44 5.44 -33.49
C GLN A 61 15.71 4.89 -34.14
N ALA A 62 16.36 3.89 -33.53
CA ALA A 62 17.53 3.22 -34.13
C ALA A 62 17.18 2.50 -35.46
N LEU A 63 16.00 1.90 -35.55
CA LEU A 63 15.50 1.24 -36.76
C LEU A 63 15.27 2.19 -37.95
N GLN A 64 15.19 3.50 -37.73
CA GLN A 64 15.05 4.50 -38.82
C GLN A 64 16.37 5.16 -39.26
N VAL A 65 17.49 4.90 -38.56
CA VAL A 65 18.82 5.52 -38.87
C VAL A 65 19.85 4.47 -39.34
N GLY A 66 19.43 3.20 -39.47
CA GLY A 66 20.26 2.02 -39.74
C GLY A 66 20.95 1.90 -41.12
N ASP A 67 21.26 2.99 -41.83
CA ASP A 67 22.15 2.96 -43.00
C ASP A 67 23.09 4.19 -43.11
N LYS A 68 24.19 4.16 -42.34
CA LYS A 68 25.55 4.22 -42.89
C LYS A 68 26.69 4.13 -41.83
N ARG A 69 27.76 3.44 -42.26
CA ARG A 69 29.17 3.50 -41.77
C ARG A 69 29.51 2.92 -40.38
N SER A 70 30.19 1.77 -40.41
CA SER A 70 31.22 1.39 -39.44
C SER A 70 32.52 2.18 -39.65
N ALA A 71 33.31 2.41 -38.58
CA ALA A 71 34.78 2.20 -38.54
C ALA A 71 35.42 2.66 -37.20
N ALA A 72 36.41 1.88 -36.72
CA ALA A 72 37.54 2.25 -35.84
C ALA A 72 37.29 2.71 -34.37
N VAL A 73 38.25 2.72 -33.41
CA VAL A 73 39.49 1.93 -33.07
C VAL A 73 39.91 2.35 -31.61
N GLY A 74 40.59 1.49 -30.82
CA GLY A 74 41.26 1.83 -29.53
C GLY A 74 40.56 1.28 -28.27
N ALA A 75 41.20 0.69 -27.24
CA ALA A 75 42.33 1.11 -26.36
C ALA A 75 41.88 2.11 -25.24
N GLU A 76 42.32 2.07 -23.97
CA GLU A 76 43.50 1.42 -23.35
C GLU A 76 43.28 0.90 -21.88
N LEU A 77 44.25 1.06 -20.93
CA LEU A 77 44.47 0.24 -19.71
C LEU A 77 44.40 1.03 -18.36
N GLU A 78 44.91 0.43 -17.25
CA GLU A 78 45.24 0.99 -15.90
C GLU A 78 44.08 1.25 -14.89
N LEU A 79 44.23 1.22 -13.55
CA LEU A 79 45.02 0.37 -12.61
C LEU A 79 44.40 0.46 -11.18
N ALA A 80 44.83 -0.37 -10.21
CA ALA A 80 44.35 -0.44 -8.80
C ALA A 80 45.44 0.06 -7.80
N PRO A 81 45.45 -0.20 -6.46
CA PRO A 81 44.45 -0.69 -5.49
C PRO A 81 44.21 0.42 -4.41
N PRO A 82 44.35 0.30 -3.06
CA PRO A 82 44.11 -0.76 -2.03
C PRO A 82 42.89 -0.38 -1.13
N LYS A 83 42.61 -0.74 0.14
CA LYS A 83 43.30 -1.34 1.33
C LYS A 83 42.35 -2.34 2.07
N LYS A 84 42.62 -2.72 3.33
CA LYS A 84 41.83 -3.71 4.12
C LYS A 84 41.87 -3.48 5.65
N ARG A 85 40.90 -4.13 6.35
CA ARG A 85 40.72 -4.36 7.81
C ARG A 85 40.03 -3.26 8.65
N PRO A 86 39.34 -3.60 9.76
CA PRO A 86 38.76 -4.90 10.15
C PRO A 86 37.23 -4.85 10.40
N ALA A 87 36.50 -5.89 9.96
CA ALA A 87 35.06 -6.04 10.27
C ALA A 87 34.72 -7.54 10.45
N LEU A 88 34.67 -8.00 11.71
CA LEU A 88 34.41 -9.40 12.09
C LEU A 88 33.51 -9.56 13.33
N ALA A 89 32.86 -8.48 13.78
CA ALA A 89 31.84 -8.52 14.85
C ALA A 89 30.49 -7.90 14.42
N ALA A 90 30.49 -7.11 13.33
CA ALA A 90 29.27 -6.50 12.76
C ALA A 90 28.63 -7.36 11.66
N SER A 91 29.33 -8.40 11.17
CA SER A 91 28.84 -9.32 10.14
C SER A 91 27.60 -10.07 10.60
N ASP A 92 27.64 -10.64 11.80
CA ASP A 92 26.71 -11.69 12.20
C ASP A 92 25.36 -11.09 12.64
N ALA A 93 25.40 -9.95 13.32
CA ALA A 93 24.20 -9.15 13.60
C ALA A 93 23.54 -8.61 12.31
N ALA A 94 24.34 -8.19 11.32
CA ALA A 94 23.82 -7.75 10.03
C ALA A 94 23.27 -8.91 9.18
N ALA A 95 23.91 -10.08 9.22
CA ALA A 95 23.47 -11.30 8.55
C ALA A 95 22.15 -11.80 9.15
N ALA A 96 22.07 -11.97 10.48
CA ALA A 96 20.85 -12.39 11.16
C ALA A 96 19.69 -11.40 10.93
N ALA A 97 19.94 -10.09 11.00
CA ALA A 97 18.93 -9.08 10.68
C ALA A 97 18.50 -9.11 9.21
N SER A 98 19.41 -9.44 8.28
CA SER A 98 19.09 -9.58 6.85
C SER A 98 18.34 -10.88 6.54
N GLU A 99 18.66 -11.97 7.22
CA GLU A 99 18.01 -13.28 7.06
C GLU A 99 16.60 -13.27 7.66
N ALA A 100 16.41 -12.69 8.84
CA ALA A 100 15.09 -12.39 9.40
C ALA A 100 14.26 -11.47 8.47
N ALA A 101 14.87 -10.39 7.97
CA ALA A 101 14.22 -9.51 6.99
C ALA A 101 13.92 -10.20 5.64
N ALA A 102 14.62 -11.29 5.29
CA ALA A 102 14.32 -12.14 4.15
C ALA A 102 13.16 -13.10 4.47
N GLY A 103 13.20 -13.83 5.59
CA GLY A 103 12.14 -14.75 6.03
C GLY A 103 10.77 -14.06 6.20
N HIS A 104 10.76 -12.81 6.67
CA HIS A 104 9.56 -11.97 6.69
C HIS A 104 9.00 -11.68 5.28
N ARG A 105 9.87 -11.42 4.29
CA ARG A 105 9.50 -11.05 2.91
C ARG A 105 9.23 -12.24 1.98
N ALA A 106 9.81 -13.39 2.28
CA ALA A 106 9.64 -14.61 1.52
C ALA A 106 8.17 -15.07 1.50
N HIS A 107 7.79 -15.71 0.40
CA HIS A 107 6.43 -16.21 0.14
C HIS A 107 6.36 -17.72 0.39
N PHE A 108 5.19 -18.23 0.74
CA PHE A 108 4.94 -19.68 0.81
C PHE A 108 5.02 -20.32 -0.58
N VAL A 109 5.90 -21.31 -0.75
CA VAL A 109 5.87 -22.29 -1.86
C VAL A 109 5.35 -23.64 -1.34
N SER A 110 5.36 -24.69 -2.16
CA SER A 110 4.72 -25.96 -1.76
C SER A 110 5.38 -26.65 -0.56
N ALA A 111 6.70 -26.55 -0.40
CA ALA A 111 7.40 -27.07 0.78
C ALA A 111 6.85 -26.48 2.09
N GLU A 112 6.73 -25.15 2.21
CA GLU A 112 6.23 -24.54 3.44
C GLU A 112 4.70 -24.63 3.58
N ASP A 113 3.96 -24.76 2.47
CA ASP A 113 2.54 -25.14 2.52
C ASP A 113 2.37 -26.54 3.15
N VAL A 114 3.18 -27.53 2.74
CA VAL A 114 3.16 -28.89 3.28
C VAL A 114 3.50 -28.90 4.77
N LEU A 115 4.54 -28.18 5.19
CA LEU A 115 4.90 -28.03 6.61
C LEU A 115 3.79 -27.34 7.42
N LEU A 116 3.25 -26.23 6.90
CA LEU A 116 2.14 -25.50 7.52
C LEU A 116 0.91 -26.40 7.73
N LEU A 117 0.47 -27.11 6.68
CA LEU A 117 -0.69 -28.00 6.76
C LEU A 117 -0.44 -29.18 7.71
N THR A 118 0.77 -29.75 7.71
CA THR A 118 1.16 -30.82 8.64
C THR A 118 1.08 -30.36 10.11
N GLN A 119 1.59 -29.16 10.43
CA GLN A 119 1.50 -28.62 11.78
C GLN A 119 0.07 -28.18 12.16
N VAL A 120 -0.75 -27.77 11.18
CA VAL A 120 -2.18 -27.46 11.39
C VAL A 120 -2.98 -28.72 11.72
N LEU A 121 -2.72 -29.85 11.05
CA LEU A 121 -3.31 -31.15 11.42
C LEU A 121 -2.83 -31.63 12.79
N ALA A 122 -1.56 -31.41 13.14
CA ALA A 122 -0.98 -31.83 14.41
C ALA A 122 -1.37 -30.95 15.62
N VAL A 123 -1.94 -29.75 15.38
CA VAL A 123 -2.44 -28.83 16.43
C VAL A 123 -3.97 -28.78 16.47
N GLN A 124 -4.64 -28.92 15.32
CA GLN A 124 -6.08 -28.70 15.14
C GLN A 124 -6.58 -27.36 15.73
N PRO A 125 -6.18 -26.20 15.17
CA PRO A 125 -6.50 -24.88 15.74
C PRO A 125 -7.98 -24.59 16.02
N TRP A 126 -8.89 -25.27 15.31
CA TRP A 126 -10.33 -25.20 15.52
C TRP A 126 -10.80 -25.84 16.83
N GLY A 127 -10.06 -26.80 17.40
CA GLY A 127 -10.37 -27.45 18.67
C GLY A 127 -10.03 -26.63 19.93
N PHE A 128 -9.47 -25.42 19.77
CA PHE A 128 -9.17 -24.52 20.88
C PHE A 128 -10.39 -23.63 21.20
N PRO A 129 -10.73 -23.40 22.50
CA PRO A 129 -11.82 -22.49 22.90
C PRO A 129 -11.72 -21.10 22.28
N TYR A 130 -10.50 -20.61 22.08
CA TYR A 130 -10.20 -19.49 21.20
C TYR A 130 -9.28 -19.98 20.09
N ALA A 131 -9.83 -20.13 18.87
CA ALA A 131 -9.09 -20.73 17.75
C ALA A 131 -7.75 -20.04 17.43
N MET A 132 -7.63 -18.73 17.74
CA MET A 132 -6.38 -18.00 17.56
C MET A 132 -5.22 -18.51 18.42
N ASP A 133 -5.48 -19.08 19.60
CA ASP A 133 -4.44 -19.65 20.47
C ASP A 133 -3.84 -20.91 19.84
N GLY A 134 -4.69 -21.74 19.23
CA GLY A 134 -4.25 -22.85 18.39
C GLY A 134 -3.40 -22.39 17.20
N TRP A 135 -3.77 -21.30 16.52
CA TRP A 135 -2.94 -20.72 15.46
C TRP A 135 -1.62 -20.13 15.96
N GLN A 136 -1.53 -19.64 17.20
CA GLN A 136 -0.25 -19.27 17.82
C GLN A 136 0.61 -20.52 18.09
N GLN A 137 0.01 -21.62 18.58
CA GLN A 137 0.73 -22.88 18.78
C GLN A 137 1.24 -23.47 17.45
N VAL A 138 0.48 -23.38 16.36
CA VAL A 138 0.97 -23.74 15.01
C VAL A 138 2.23 -22.95 14.66
N VAL A 139 2.24 -21.63 14.85
CA VAL A 139 3.42 -20.79 14.59
C VAL A 139 4.58 -21.10 15.53
N GLN A 140 4.31 -21.50 16.78
CA GLN A 140 5.34 -21.94 17.72
C GLN A 140 6.00 -23.25 17.27
N ARG A 141 5.21 -24.25 16.83
CA ARG A 141 5.75 -25.51 16.28
C ARG A 141 6.50 -25.28 14.97
N LEU A 142 5.98 -24.44 14.07
CA LEU A 142 6.67 -24.07 12.84
C LEU A 142 8.00 -23.34 13.10
N ARG A 143 8.09 -22.49 14.14
CA ARG A 143 9.38 -21.86 14.52
C ARG A 143 10.37 -22.84 15.16
N ALA A 144 9.89 -23.93 15.75
CA ALA A 144 10.75 -25.00 16.26
C ALA A 144 11.25 -25.95 15.15
N ASP A 145 10.59 -25.97 14.00
CA ASP A 145 11.00 -26.73 12.82
C ASP A 145 12.01 -25.93 11.98
N GLY A 146 13.28 -26.33 12.05
CA GLY A 146 14.37 -25.70 11.28
C GLY A 146 14.21 -25.75 9.75
N SER A 147 13.23 -26.50 9.24
CA SER A 147 12.85 -26.53 7.83
C SER A 147 12.05 -25.28 7.42
N PHE A 148 11.29 -24.67 8.34
CA PHE A 148 10.34 -23.59 8.04
C PHE A 148 10.97 -22.20 8.18
N ARG A 149 11.58 -21.71 7.10
CA ARG A 149 12.35 -20.44 7.07
C ARG A 149 11.49 -19.16 6.98
N LEU A 150 10.18 -19.25 7.20
CA LEU A 150 9.23 -18.15 6.99
C LEU A 150 8.80 -17.51 8.31
N GLU A 151 9.29 -16.31 8.59
CA GLU A 151 8.79 -15.52 9.73
C GLU A 151 7.40 -14.95 9.40
N LYS A 152 6.36 -15.59 9.97
CA LYS A 152 4.94 -15.31 9.72
C LYS A 152 4.16 -15.32 11.03
N THR A 153 3.05 -14.58 11.07
CA THR A 153 2.15 -14.48 12.23
C THR A 153 1.01 -15.51 12.14
N ALA A 154 0.37 -15.82 13.27
CA ALA A 154 -0.76 -16.76 13.35
C ALA A 154 -1.85 -16.47 12.31
N GLY A 155 -2.29 -15.21 12.20
CA GLY A 155 -3.27 -14.78 11.19
C GLY A 155 -2.78 -14.86 9.73
N ALA A 156 -1.46 -14.77 9.48
CA ALA A 156 -0.91 -14.97 8.13
C ALA A 156 -0.90 -16.45 7.73
N CYS A 157 -0.60 -17.35 8.67
CA CYS A 157 -0.72 -18.80 8.48
C CYS A 157 -2.18 -19.22 8.27
N GLN A 158 -3.10 -18.72 9.11
CA GLN A 158 -4.56 -18.92 8.95
C GLN A 158 -5.06 -18.43 7.58
N ALA A 159 -4.67 -17.23 7.16
CA ALA A 159 -5.04 -16.69 5.86
C ALA A 159 -4.49 -17.52 4.69
N ARG A 160 -3.30 -18.12 4.83
CA ARG A 160 -2.73 -19.04 3.82
C ARG A 160 -3.53 -20.34 3.73
N VAL A 161 -3.86 -20.98 4.86
CA VAL A 161 -4.69 -22.20 4.86
C VAL A 161 -6.08 -21.93 4.26
N ASN A 162 -6.73 -20.83 4.64
CA ASN A 162 -8.02 -20.44 4.09
C ASN A 162 -7.95 -20.20 2.56
N LEU A 163 -6.85 -19.63 2.05
CA LEU A 163 -6.63 -19.45 0.61
C LEU A 163 -6.43 -20.79 -0.12
N LEU A 164 -5.67 -21.74 0.46
CA LEU A 164 -5.47 -23.08 -0.09
C LEU A 164 -6.78 -23.87 -0.14
N LEU A 165 -7.58 -23.83 0.93
CA LEU A 165 -8.93 -24.41 0.98
C LEU A 165 -9.86 -23.78 -0.05
N ALA A 166 -9.82 -22.46 -0.22
CA ALA A 166 -10.62 -21.76 -1.23
C ALA A 166 -10.22 -22.15 -2.66
N HIS A 167 -8.92 -22.27 -2.96
CA HIS A 167 -8.45 -22.75 -4.27
C HIS A 167 -8.86 -24.21 -4.53
N MET A 168 -8.82 -25.08 -3.52
CA MET A 168 -9.29 -26.46 -3.64
C MET A 168 -10.80 -26.53 -3.94
N ARG A 169 -11.64 -25.82 -3.17
CA ARG A 169 -13.10 -25.77 -3.41
C ARG A 169 -13.46 -25.15 -4.76
N ALA A 170 -12.64 -24.22 -5.27
CA ALA A 170 -12.82 -23.61 -6.59
C ALA A 170 -12.19 -24.42 -7.75
N GLY A 171 -11.66 -25.63 -7.50
CA GLY A 171 -11.01 -26.45 -8.52
C GLY A 171 -9.75 -25.84 -9.14
N ASN A 172 -9.16 -24.82 -8.51
CA ASN A 172 -8.05 -24.04 -9.07
C ASN A 172 -6.70 -24.73 -8.84
N MET A 173 -6.53 -25.88 -9.47
CA MET A 173 -5.33 -26.72 -9.39
C MET A 173 -4.09 -26.00 -9.93
N VAL A 174 -4.25 -25.07 -10.88
CA VAL A 174 -3.16 -24.24 -11.41
C VAL A 174 -2.58 -23.31 -10.32
N ALA A 175 -3.43 -22.68 -9.52
CA ALA A 175 -2.97 -21.86 -8.38
C ALA A 175 -2.29 -22.70 -7.30
N LEU A 176 -2.75 -23.93 -7.06
CA LEU A 176 -2.15 -24.85 -6.09
C LEU A 176 -0.79 -25.41 -6.55
N ARG A 177 -0.61 -25.70 -7.85
CA ARG A 177 0.63 -26.26 -8.44
C ARG A 177 1.74 -25.22 -8.68
N LYS A 178 1.42 -23.92 -8.67
CA LYS A 178 2.25 -22.82 -9.21
C LYS A 178 3.73 -22.73 -8.76
N ALA A 179 4.13 -23.37 -7.66
CA ALA A 179 5.54 -23.48 -7.26
C ALA A 179 5.76 -24.72 -6.36
N GLY A 180 6.36 -25.78 -6.90
CA GLY A 180 6.72 -27.02 -6.19
C GLY A 180 7.01 -28.17 -7.14
N THR A 181 7.40 -29.33 -6.60
CA THR A 181 7.46 -30.60 -7.37
C THR A 181 6.07 -31.24 -7.51
N GLU A 182 5.96 -32.29 -8.32
CA GLU A 182 4.71 -33.07 -8.45
C GLU A 182 4.37 -33.81 -7.13
N ASP A 183 5.37 -34.41 -6.46
CA ASP A 183 5.20 -35.04 -5.15
C ASP A 183 4.75 -34.05 -4.06
N GLU A 184 5.33 -32.85 -4.05
CA GLU A 184 4.93 -31.77 -3.14
C GLU A 184 3.49 -31.32 -3.41
N PHE A 185 3.09 -31.24 -4.69
CA PHE A 185 1.73 -30.87 -5.09
C PHE A 185 0.72 -31.92 -4.63
N ASP A 186 0.95 -33.20 -4.89
CA ASP A 186 0.02 -34.27 -4.52
C ASP A 186 -0.06 -34.45 -3.01
N ARG A 187 1.08 -34.39 -2.30
CA ARG A 187 1.12 -34.39 -0.83
C ARG A 187 0.38 -33.19 -0.25
N LYS A 188 0.55 -31.99 -0.82
CA LYS A 188 -0.20 -30.79 -0.42
C LYS A 188 -1.70 -30.94 -0.68
N CYS A 189 -2.09 -31.48 -1.83
CA CYS A 189 -3.49 -31.72 -2.16
C CYS A 189 -4.15 -32.78 -1.25
N ALA A 190 -3.39 -33.78 -0.79
CA ALA A 190 -3.85 -34.71 0.25
C ALA A 190 -4.07 -34.00 1.60
N LEU A 191 -3.08 -33.25 2.08
CA LEU A 191 -3.15 -32.52 3.35
C LEU A 191 -4.27 -31.46 3.37
N ILE A 192 -4.52 -30.75 2.25
CA ILE A 192 -5.65 -29.81 2.14
C ILE A 192 -7.00 -30.53 2.26
N ARG A 193 -7.14 -31.71 1.64
CA ARG A 193 -8.36 -32.55 1.74
C ARG A 193 -8.57 -33.05 3.17
N GLU A 194 -7.51 -33.43 3.87
CA GLU A 194 -7.58 -33.87 5.27
C GLU A 194 -7.93 -32.71 6.22
N VAL A 195 -7.30 -31.54 6.07
CA VAL A 195 -7.63 -30.33 6.85
C VAL A 195 -9.10 -29.95 6.64
N ALA A 196 -9.60 -30.01 5.40
CA ALA A 196 -11.02 -29.76 5.12
C ALA A 196 -11.91 -30.77 5.87
N ALA A 197 -11.64 -32.07 5.76
CA ALA A 197 -12.43 -33.12 6.42
C ALA A 197 -12.47 -32.95 7.95
N GLN A 198 -11.33 -32.64 8.59
CA GLN A 198 -11.27 -32.43 10.03
C GLN A 198 -11.98 -31.13 10.47
N MET A 199 -11.93 -30.06 9.67
CA MET A 199 -12.65 -28.81 9.95
C MET A 199 -14.17 -28.98 9.83
N GLU A 200 -14.68 -29.64 8.79
CA GLU A 200 -16.11 -29.88 8.62
C GLU A 200 -16.65 -30.86 9.69
N ALA A 201 -15.90 -31.92 10.02
CA ALA A 201 -16.26 -32.84 11.09
C ALA A 201 -16.38 -32.13 12.46
N HIS A 202 -15.43 -31.26 12.79
CA HIS A 202 -15.49 -30.47 14.02
C HIS A 202 -16.62 -29.43 13.99
N GLY A 203 -16.88 -28.79 12.84
CA GLY A 203 -18.02 -27.88 12.66
C GLY A 203 -19.38 -28.54 12.91
N GLY A 204 -19.53 -29.80 12.48
CA GLY A 204 -20.73 -30.61 12.75
C GLY A 204 -20.96 -30.89 14.23
N VAL A 205 -19.91 -31.19 15.00
CA VAL A 205 -20.01 -31.49 16.44
C VAL A 205 -20.52 -30.30 17.25
N HIS A 206 -19.99 -29.09 17.04
CA HIS A 206 -20.44 -27.90 17.79
C HIS A 206 -21.90 -27.51 17.50
N SER A 207 -22.41 -27.84 16.31
CA SER A 207 -23.84 -27.69 15.99
C SER A 207 -24.72 -28.80 16.60
N ALA A 208 -24.16 -29.98 16.90
CA ALA A 208 -24.88 -31.06 17.58
C ALA A 208 -24.95 -30.83 19.10
N ASP A 209 -23.83 -30.45 19.74
CA ASP A 209 -23.77 -30.26 21.21
C ASP A 209 -24.66 -29.11 21.69
N THR A 210 -24.84 -28.07 20.86
CA THR A 210 -25.79 -26.97 21.12
C THR A 210 -27.27 -27.44 21.17
N LEU A 211 -27.58 -28.62 20.65
CA LEU A 211 -28.89 -29.27 20.72
C LEU A 211 -28.95 -30.44 21.71
N SER A 212 -27.81 -30.87 22.28
CA SER A 212 -27.71 -32.07 23.12
C SER A 212 -27.62 -31.76 24.63
N SER A 213 -28.16 -30.61 25.06
CA SER A 213 -28.32 -30.24 26.48
C SER A 213 -29.80 -30.05 26.87
N GLY A 214 -30.68 -30.89 26.33
CA GLY A 214 -32.09 -30.96 26.70
C GLY A 214 -32.71 -32.29 26.30
N LEU A 215 -33.61 -32.81 27.13
CA LEU A 215 -34.40 -34.03 26.92
C LEU A 215 -33.60 -35.35 26.84
N SER A 216 -33.34 -35.93 28.02
CA SER A 216 -33.53 -37.38 28.19
C SER A 216 -35.03 -37.72 28.10
N VAL A 217 -35.37 -39.01 28.09
CA VAL A 217 -36.72 -39.64 28.06
C VAL A 217 -37.27 -39.98 26.65
N VAL A 218 -37.09 -41.27 26.30
CA VAL A 218 -38.01 -42.16 25.56
C VAL A 218 -38.24 -41.91 24.05
N ALA A 219 -37.74 -42.86 23.24
CA ALA A 219 -38.37 -43.30 22.00
C ALA A 219 -39.39 -44.42 22.31
N PRO A 220 -40.47 -44.62 21.52
CA PRO A 220 -40.31 -45.42 20.31
C PRO A 220 -41.22 -45.08 19.09
N VAL A 221 -40.76 -45.52 17.92
CA VAL A 221 -41.54 -46.01 16.75
C VAL A 221 -42.66 -45.10 16.16
N GLY A 222 -42.34 -44.53 14.99
CA GLY A 222 -43.03 -44.87 13.72
C GLY A 222 -44.38 -44.24 13.37
N VAL A 223 -44.39 -43.45 12.28
CA VAL A 223 -45.27 -43.57 11.09
C VAL A 223 -44.74 -42.58 10.02
N GLN A 224 -44.97 -42.86 8.73
CA GLN A 224 -44.62 -41.96 7.62
C GLN A 224 -45.83 -41.12 7.22
N ASP A 225 -45.66 -39.81 6.96
CA ASP A 225 -46.67 -39.00 6.26
C ASP A 225 -46.03 -37.84 5.48
N PRO A 226 -46.09 -37.80 4.13
CA PRO A 226 -45.34 -36.85 3.31
C PRO A 226 -46.16 -35.64 2.80
N VAL A 227 -46.77 -34.85 3.71
CA VAL A 227 -47.65 -33.72 3.32
C VAL A 227 -47.21 -32.38 3.97
N ALA A 228 -46.05 -31.85 3.55
CA ALA A 228 -45.51 -30.58 4.06
C ALA A 228 -44.82 -29.68 3.01
N SER A 229 -45.19 -29.80 1.72
CA SER A 229 -44.42 -29.22 0.60
C SER A 229 -45.08 -28.01 -0.12
N VAL A 230 -45.84 -27.16 0.59
CA VAL A 230 -46.58 -26.03 -0.03
C VAL A 230 -46.28 -24.65 0.60
N ILE A 231 -45.85 -24.58 1.86
CA ILE A 231 -45.78 -23.30 2.63
C ILE A 231 -44.37 -22.66 2.62
N MET A 232 -43.37 -23.30 2.00
CA MET A 232 -41.97 -22.87 2.08
C MET A 232 -41.50 -21.64 1.25
N PRO A 233 -42.19 -21.08 0.23
CA PRO A 233 -41.61 -19.99 -0.57
C PRO A 233 -41.59 -18.62 0.15
N ASP A 234 -42.60 -18.31 0.96
CA ASP A 234 -42.76 -16.97 1.55
C ASP A 234 -41.67 -16.64 2.59
N LEU A 235 -41.31 -17.62 3.44
CA LEU A 235 -40.21 -17.47 4.41
C LEU A 235 -38.85 -17.27 3.75
N ALA A 236 -38.64 -17.80 2.54
CA ALA A 236 -37.42 -17.52 1.76
C ALA A 236 -37.45 -16.10 1.19
N GLN A 237 -38.59 -15.69 0.63
CA GLN A 237 -38.75 -14.36 0.04
C GLN A 237 -38.66 -13.23 1.08
N GLU A 238 -39.20 -13.41 2.29
CA GLU A 238 -39.07 -12.39 3.35
C GLU A 238 -37.64 -12.30 3.89
N ARG A 239 -36.92 -13.42 4.00
CA ARG A 239 -35.46 -13.41 4.30
C ARG A 239 -34.68 -12.64 3.23
N GLU A 240 -35.05 -12.80 1.96
CA GLU A 240 -34.44 -12.04 0.87
C GLU A 240 -34.76 -10.54 0.98
N ARG A 241 -36.01 -10.14 1.20
CA ARG A 241 -36.39 -8.73 1.44
C ARG A 241 -35.67 -8.13 2.64
N ILE A 242 -35.44 -8.89 3.72
CA ILE A 242 -34.62 -8.46 4.87
C ILE A 242 -33.15 -8.23 4.45
N ALA A 243 -32.58 -9.13 3.64
CA ALA A 243 -31.22 -8.98 3.11
C ALA A 243 -31.09 -7.78 2.17
N GLN A 244 -32.04 -7.59 1.24
CA GLN A 244 -32.11 -6.45 0.31
C GLN A 244 -32.20 -5.12 1.09
N ARG A 245 -33.13 -4.98 2.05
CA ARG A 245 -33.23 -3.78 2.91
C ARG A 245 -31.95 -3.52 3.71
N ARG A 246 -31.23 -4.57 4.15
CA ARG A 246 -29.93 -4.44 4.82
C ARG A 246 -28.81 -3.98 3.87
N LEU A 247 -28.84 -4.39 2.61
CA LEU A 247 -27.91 -3.90 1.57
C LEU A 247 -28.19 -2.43 1.23
N GLU A 248 -29.45 -2.04 0.98
CA GLU A 248 -29.82 -0.64 0.75
C GLU A 248 -29.39 0.30 1.90
N LEU A 249 -29.51 -0.16 3.15
CA LEU A 249 -29.07 0.61 4.32
C LEU A 249 -27.54 0.74 4.39
N MET A 250 -26.79 -0.25 3.90
CA MET A 250 -25.33 -0.21 3.79
C MET A 250 -24.89 0.72 2.64
N GLU A 251 -25.55 0.62 1.49
CA GLU A 251 -25.34 1.48 0.32
C GLU A 251 -25.59 2.94 0.66
N ARG A 252 -26.78 3.29 1.16
CA ARG A 252 -27.13 4.65 1.63
C ARG A 252 -26.25 5.16 2.78
N LYS A 253 -25.50 4.29 3.47
CA LYS A 253 -24.48 4.72 4.44
C LYS A 253 -23.17 5.04 3.73
N LEU A 254 -22.70 4.15 2.84
CA LEU A 254 -21.49 4.32 2.05
C LEU A 254 -21.58 5.56 1.13
N GLU A 255 -22.73 5.80 0.49
CA GLU A 255 -23.00 7.02 -0.29
C GLU A 255 -22.81 8.30 0.53
N ARG A 256 -23.33 8.32 1.77
CA ARG A 256 -23.23 9.48 2.67
C ARG A 256 -21.79 9.70 3.14
N GLU A 257 -21.07 8.63 3.47
CA GLU A 257 -19.65 8.69 3.84
C GLU A 257 -18.79 9.17 2.66
N LEU A 258 -19.05 8.68 1.45
CA LEU A 258 -18.38 9.11 0.22
C LEU A 258 -18.69 10.59 -0.11
N ALA A 259 -19.96 11.01 0.01
CA ALA A 259 -20.36 12.40 -0.20
C ALA A 259 -19.75 13.36 0.83
N ALA A 260 -19.64 12.94 2.10
CA ALA A 260 -18.96 13.71 3.14
C ALA A 260 -17.45 13.81 2.87
N GLN A 261 -16.80 12.71 2.48
CA GLN A 261 -15.39 12.72 2.10
C GLN A 261 -15.13 13.61 0.87
N LYS A 262 -16.02 13.56 -0.14
CA LYS A 262 -15.96 14.41 -1.32
C LYS A 262 -16.03 15.89 -0.95
N ARG A 263 -17.08 16.31 -0.21
CA ARG A 263 -17.21 17.71 0.28
C ARG A 263 -15.98 18.15 1.04
N HIS A 264 -15.46 17.32 1.95
CA HIS A 264 -14.26 17.67 2.69
C HIS A 264 -13.03 17.87 1.77
N SER A 265 -12.87 17.05 0.73
CA SER A 265 -11.79 17.27 -0.24
C SER A 265 -11.98 18.54 -1.07
N GLU A 266 -13.23 18.88 -1.44
CA GLU A 266 -13.59 20.11 -2.15
C GLU A 266 -13.36 21.37 -1.29
N GLU A 267 -13.65 21.30 0.02
CA GLU A 267 -13.33 22.34 1.00
C GLU A 267 -11.81 22.60 1.11
N GLN A 268 -11.00 21.54 1.15
CA GLN A 268 -9.53 21.68 1.20
C GLN A 268 -8.98 22.30 -0.08
N VAL A 269 -9.48 21.88 -1.26
CA VAL A 269 -9.08 22.47 -2.56
C VAL A 269 -9.50 23.95 -2.62
N SER A 270 -10.75 24.28 -2.30
CA SER A 270 -11.25 25.66 -2.27
C SER A 270 -10.43 26.56 -1.34
N ARG A 271 -10.04 26.05 -0.16
CA ARG A 271 -9.15 26.77 0.77
C ARG A 271 -7.75 26.99 0.20
N LEU A 272 -7.16 25.99 -0.47
CA LEU A 272 -5.86 26.11 -1.12
C LEU A 272 -5.89 27.09 -2.30
N GLU A 273 -6.92 27.04 -3.15
CA GLU A 273 -7.09 28.01 -4.23
C GLU A 273 -7.26 29.44 -3.72
N LYS A 274 -8.02 29.65 -2.63
CA LYS A 274 -8.18 30.97 -2.01
C LYS A 274 -6.82 31.51 -1.55
N LEU A 275 -6.05 30.72 -0.81
CA LEU A 275 -4.70 31.10 -0.36
C LEU A 275 -3.74 31.37 -1.53
N HIS A 276 -3.85 30.63 -2.64
CA HIS A 276 -3.06 30.87 -3.84
C HIS A 276 -3.42 32.19 -4.53
N ARG A 277 -4.71 32.51 -4.67
CA ARG A 277 -5.19 33.79 -5.20
C ARG A 277 -4.76 34.97 -4.32
N GLU A 278 -4.84 34.81 -3.00
CA GLU A 278 -4.36 35.81 -2.02
C GLU A 278 -2.84 36.04 -2.13
N GLN A 279 -2.04 34.97 -2.23
CA GLN A 279 -0.60 35.05 -2.47
C GLN A 279 -0.26 35.75 -3.79
N GLN A 280 -0.94 35.40 -4.88
CA GLN A 280 -0.72 36.01 -6.20
C GLN A 280 -1.07 37.50 -6.18
N LYS A 281 -2.15 37.89 -5.50
CA LYS A 281 -2.54 39.30 -5.32
C LYS A 281 -1.49 40.09 -4.53
N ILE A 282 -0.97 39.53 -3.43
CA ILE A 282 0.10 40.17 -2.64
C ILE A 282 1.37 40.37 -3.49
N GLN A 283 1.75 39.39 -4.32
CA GLN A 283 2.89 39.53 -5.23
C GLN A 283 2.66 40.62 -6.29
N GLN A 284 1.46 40.70 -6.86
CA GLN A 284 1.09 41.76 -7.82
C GLN A 284 1.11 43.15 -7.16
N GLU A 285 0.61 43.28 -5.93
CA GLU A 285 0.63 44.53 -5.15
C GLU A 285 2.05 44.97 -4.81
N GLN A 286 2.92 44.05 -4.37
CA GLN A 286 4.34 44.32 -4.12
C GLN A 286 5.08 44.77 -5.39
N HIS A 287 4.81 44.11 -6.53
CA HIS A 287 5.41 44.49 -7.82
C HIS A 287 4.91 45.87 -8.30
N ALA A 288 3.62 46.16 -8.14
CA ALA A 288 3.04 47.47 -8.46
C ALA A 288 3.61 48.59 -7.58
N GLN A 289 3.79 48.34 -6.27
CA GLN A 289 4.45 49.27 -5.35
C GLN A 289 5.90 49.54 -5.76
N LEU A 290 6.66 48.49 -6.12
CA LEU A 290 8.04 48.63 -6.61
C LEU A 290 8.11 49.49 -7.88
N LEU A 291 7.26 49.22 -8.87
CA LEU A 291 7.18 50.04 -10.09
C LEU A 291 6.83 51.50 -9.77
N GLY A 292 5.89 51.74 -8.84
CA GLY A 292 5.53 53.09 -8.38
C GLY A 292 6.71 53.83 -7.74
N THR A 293 7.49 53.18 -6.87
CA THR A 293 8.68 53.80 -6.27
C THR A 293 9.79 54.08 -7.30
N ILE A 294 9.98 53.21 -8.29
CA ILE A 294 10.92 53.44 -9.40
C ILE A 294 10.49 54.64 -10.23
N GLN A 295 9.20 54.75 -10.59
CA GLN A 295 8.67 55.91 -11.31
C GLN A 295 8.80 57.21 -10.51
N GLN A 296 8.57 57.17 -9.19
CA GLN A 296 8.77 58.33 -8.31
C GLN A 296 10.24 58.77 -8.27
N GLN A 297 11.19 57.82 -8.18
CA GLN A 297 12.63 58.10 -8.23
C GLN A 297 13.04 58.69 -9.59
N GLN A 298 12.50 58.18 -10.70
CA GLN A 298 12.74 58.73 -12.04
C GLN A 298 12.19 60.15 -12.20
N ALA A 299 10.98 60.43 -11.72
CA ALA A 299 10.39 61.77 -11.74
C ALA A 299 11.22 62.77 -10.90
N MET A 300 11.61 62.37 -9.68
CA MET A 300 12.47 63.18 -8.81
C MET A 300 13.86 63.45 -9.43
N MET A 301 14.44 62.47 -10.11
CA MET A 301 15.69 62.62 -10.85
C MET A 301 15.55 63.62 -12.01
N LEU A 302 14.43 63.59 -12.74
CA LEU A 302 14.16 64.53 -13.82
C LEU A 302 13.98 65.97 -13.32
N GLU A 303 13.30 66.19 -12.19
CA GLU A 303 13.24 67.54 -11.57
C GLU A 303 14.59 68.02 -11.05
N LEU A 304 15.44 67.12 -10.53
CA LEU A 304 16.81 67.44 -10.15
C LEU A 304 17.66 67.83 -11.38
N ILE A 305 17.52 67.11 -12.50
CA ILE A 305 18.20 67.44 -13.76
C ILE A 305 17.71 68.79 -14.31
N LYS A 306 16.41 69.09 -14.27
CA LYS A 306 15.85 70.39 -14.68
C LYS A 306 16.37 71.56 -13.83
N SER A 307 16.49 71.37 -12.51
CA SER A 307 16.97 72.41 -11.59
C SER A 307 18.48 72.61 -11.61
N LEU A 308 19.24 71.62 -12.09
CA LEU A 308 20.68 71.73 -12.38
C LEU A 308 20.98 72.19 -13.82
N ALA A 309 19.99 72.21 -14.72
CA ALA A 309 20.16 72.71 -16.08
C ALA A 309 20.35 74.24 -16.06
N PRO A 310 21.41 74.78 -16.70
CA PRO A 310 21.60 76.23 -16.76
C PRO A 310 20.45 76.88 -17.53
N ALA A 311 19.94 78.00 -17.01
CA ALA A 311 18.92 78.78 -17.69
C ALA A 311 19.39 79.16 -19.11
N PRO A 312 18.53 79.06 -20.14
CA PRO A 312 18.91 79.39 -21.51
C PRO A 312 19.38 80.85 -21.54
N ALA A 313 20.61 81.07 -22.00
CA ALA A 313 21.22 82.39 -22.01
C ALA A 313 20.34 83.37 -22.79
N PRO A 314 20.06 84.58 -22.26
CA PRO A 314 19.22 85.55 -22.93
C PRO A 314 19.88 85.94 -24.26
N THR A 315 19.23 85.58 -25.38
CA THR A 315 19.69 85.94 -26.72
C THR A 315 19.58 87.45 -26.90
N SER A 316 20.67 88.14 -26.58
CA SER A 316 20.81 89.59 -26.71
C SER A 316 20.86 89.99 -28.18
N ASN A 317 19.69 89.99 -28.84
CA ASN A 317 19.49 90.62 -30.14
C ASN A 317 19.46 92.15 -29.98
N GLN A 318 20.56 92.72 -29.47
CA GLN A 318 20.81 94.16 -29.49
C GLN A 318 21.32 94.57 -30.87
N SER A 319 20.48 94.38 -31.89
CA SER A 319 20.72 94.89 -33.23
C SER A 319 20.36 96.37 -33.28
N GLN A 320 21.31 97.23 -32.94
CA GLN A 320 21.23 98.65 -33.26
C GLN A 320 21.18 98.82 -34.79
N SER A 321 20.23 99.59 -35.31
CA SER A 321 20.35 100.32 -36.57
C SER A 321 19.30 101.44 -36.63
N LEU A 322 19.66 102.49 -37.36
CA LEU A 322 18.97 103.77 -37.50
C LEU A 322 17.64 103.65 -38.30
#